data_AF-A0A5E6Y2Q0-F1
#
_entry.id   AF-A0A5E6Y2Q0-F1
#
_cell.length_a   1.000
_cell.length_b   1.000
_cell.length_c   1.000
_cell.angle_alpha   90.00
_cell.angle_beta   90.00
_cell.angle_gamma   90.00
#
_symmetry.space_group_name_H-M   'P 1'
#
loop_
_entity.id
_entity.type
_entity.pdbx_description
1 polymer ?
#
loop_
_entity_poly.entity_id
_entity_poly.type
_entity_poly.pdbx_seq_one_letter_code
_entity_poly.pdbx_strand_id
1 'polypeptide(L)'
;MNWRENYQPTAEIALRRTVSGCPLIINRIELDINATYGKARGDFDADVASVFIRNEVEDQYKSIVNEEGESSFYGECQWLFRTSGKPRILRKLLNCKTIDAQGERGTSQPFAAYTPDQLPGKTVKMHIKLADEEKPGWGDTWVKVPNGWKRCMGKGYEDQRAYCNGNYKDFSTFQMPDGRQCTIYPGCTE
;
A
#
# COMPACT_ATOMS: atom_id res chain seq x y z
N MET A 1 -4.44 -11.63 -16.45
CA MET A 1 -5.68 -11.50 -15.66
C MET A 1 -5.97 -10.00 -15.52
N ASN A 2 -7.13 -9.50 -15.96
CA ASN A 2 -7.50 -8.10 -15.76
C ASN A 2 -8.03 -7.94 -14.33
N TRP A 3 -7.15 -7.67 -13.37
CA TRP A 3 -7.48 -7.59 -11.94
C TRP A 3 -8.55 -6.54 -11.64
N ARG A 4 -8.76 -5.57 -12.55
CA ARG A 4 -9.82 -4.55 -12.44
C ARG A 4 -11.23 -5.08 -12.67
N GLU A 5 -11.36 -6.22 -13.36
CA GLU A 5 -12.65 -6.76 -13.79
C GLU A 5 -13.03 -8.03 -13.03
N ASN A 6 -12.04 -8.76 -12.51
CA ASN A 6 -12.27 -10.04 -11.85
C ASN A 6 -11.45 -10.11 -10.54
N TYR A 7 -12.16 -10.12 -9.41
CA TYR A 7 -11.59 -10.34 -8.08
C TYR A 7 -11.96 -11.75 -7.59
N GLN A 8 -10.96 -12.58 -7.33
CA GLN A 8 -11.13 -13.88 -6.68
C GLN A 8 -10.55 -13.80 -5.27
N PRO A 9 -11.39 -13.77 -4.21
CA PRO A 9 -10.94 -13.58 -2.83
C PRO A 9 -10.26 -14.81 -2.23
N THR A 10 -10.36 -15.97 -2.88
CA THR A 10 -9.90 -17.26 -2.34
C THR A 10 -9.08 -17.98 -3.39
N ALA A 11 -7.97 -18.57 -2.95
CA ALA A 11 -7.11 -19.40 -3.78
C ALA A 11 -6.63 -20.62 -2.99
N GLU A 12 -6.66 -21.78 -3.62
CA GLU A 12 -6.04 -22.99 -3.09
C GLU A 12 -4.59 -23.07 -3.56
N ILE A 13 -3.66 -23.26 -2.62
CA ILE A 13 -2.22 -23.21 -2.90
C ILE A 13 -1.57 -24.53 -2.48
N ALA A 14 -0.97 -25.22 -3.45
CA ALA A 14 -0.20 -26.43 -3.19
C ALA A 14 1.14 -26.10 -2.51
N LEU A 15 1.24 -26.36 -1.21
CA LEU A 15 2.45 -26.07 -0.41
C LEU A 15 3.68 -26.84 -0.89
N ARG A 16 3.50 -28.06 -1.42
CA ARG A 16 4.57 -28.93 -1.90
C ARG A 16 4.34 -29.30 -3.36
N ARG A 17 5.40 -29.33 -4.15
CA ARG A 17 5.38 -29.77 -5.55
C ARG A 17 6.65 -30.52 -5.91
N THR A 18 6.56 -31.47 -6.83
CA THR A 18 7.74 -32.13 -7.39
C THR A 18 8.00 -31.57 -8.78
N VAL A 19 9.21 -31.05 -9.01
CA VAL A 19 9.63 -30.55 -10.33
C VAL A 19 10.89 -31.31 -10.72
N SER A 20 10.84 -32.04 -11.83
CA SER A 20 11.96 -32.85 -12.34
C SER A 20 12.58 -33.80 -11.30
N GLY A 21 11.76 -34.38 -10.43
CA GLY A 21 12.20 -35.30 -9.36
C GLY A 21 12.68 -34.61 -8.07
N CYS A 22 12.78 -33.29 -8.03
CA CYS A 22 13.13 -32.55 -6.82
C CYS A 22 11.87 -32.13 -6.05
N PRO A 23 11.72 -32.52 -4.77
CA PRO A 23 10.64 -32.03 -3.92
C PRO A 23 10.91 -30.58 -3.54
N LEU A 24 9.97 -29.70 -3.83
CA LEU A 24 10.00 -28.27 -3.52
C LEU A 24 8.89 -27.94 -2.53
N ILE A 25 9.18 -27.00 -1.64
CA ILE A 25 8.21 -26.38 -0.74
C ILE A 25 8.12 -24.88 -1.04
N ILE A 26 6.90 -24.34 -1.00
CA ILE A 26 6.71 -22.89 -1.13
C ILE A 26 7.38 -22.20 0.04
N ASN A 27 8.09 -21.11 -0.26
CA ASN A 27 8.76 -20.29 0.75
C ASN A 27 8.06 -18.93 0.98
N ARG A 28 7.27 -18.45 0.01
CA ARG A 28 6.58 -17.17 0.06
C ARG A 28 5.39 -17.20 -0.87
N ILE A 29 4.27 -16.71 -0.38
CA ILE A 29 3.10 -16.35 -1.18
C ILE A 29 3.03 -14.83 -1.15
N GLU A 30 3.10 -14.21 -2.32
CA GLU A 30 2.92 -12.76 -2.48
C GLU A 30 1.46 -12.50 -2.86
N LEU A 31 0.86 -11.53 -2.19
CA LEU A 31 -0.52 -11.11 -2.39
C LEU A 31 -0.50 -9.70 -2.96
N ASP A 32 -0.84 -9.56 -4.24
CA ASP A 32 -0.89 -8.26 -4.91
C ASP A 32 -2.15 -7.48 -4.50
N ILE A 33 -1.95 -6.32 -3.88
CA ILE A 33 -3.01 -5.40 -3.48
C ILE A 33 -3.02 -4.25 -4.47
N ASN A 34 -4.02 -4.24 -5.35
CA ASN A 34 -4.16 -3.22 -6.39
C ASN A 34 -5.32 -2.29 -6.05
N ALA A 35 -5.13 -0.99 -6.26
CA ALA A 35 -6.21 -0.01 -6.09
C ALA A 35 -6.15 1.07 -7.17
N THR A 36 -7.32 1.55 -7.61
CA THR A 36 -7.46 2.64 -8.58
C THR A 36 -7.89 3.92 -7.89
N TYR A 37 -7.36 5.06 -8.33
CA TYR A 37 -7.73 6.38 -7.83
C TYR A 37 -8.24 7.35 -8.92
N GLY A 38 -8.39 6.85 -10.15
CA GLY A 38 -8.89 7.61 -11.28
C GLY A 38 -9.30 6.69 -12.42
N LYS A 39 -9.80 7.29 -13.51
CA LYS A 39 -10.32 6.54 -14.66
C LYS A 39 -9.25 6.22 -15.69
N ALA A 40 -8.12 6.94 -15.70
CA ALA A 40 -7.07 6.68 -16.69
C ALA A 40 -6.40 5.34 -16.42
N ARG A 41 -5.84 4.73 -17.48
CA ARG A 41 -5.13 3.45 -17.38
C ARG A 41 -4.02 3.49 -16.32
N GLY A 42 -3.34 4.63 -16.17
CA GLY A 42 -2.26 4.84 -15.19
C GLY A 42 -2.69 5.32 -13.81
N ASP A 43 -3.99 5.52 -13.55
CA ASP A 43 -4.47 6.02 -12.25
C ASP A 43 -4.73 4.86 -11.28
N PHE A 44 -3.70 4.06 -11.06
CA PHE A 44 -3.68 2.98 -10.08
C PHE A 44 -2.31 2.90 -9.43
N ASP A 45 -2.25 2.21 -8.31
CA ASP A 45 -0.99 1.74 -7.76
C ASP A 45 -1.20 0.37 -7.11
N ALA A 46 -0.09 -0.29 -6.80
CA ALA A 46 -0.10 -1.58 -6.14
C ALA A 46 0.90 -1.60 -4.98
N ASP A 47 0.55 -2.35 -3.94
CA ASP A 47 1.47 -2.77 -2.90
C ASP A 47 1.28 -4.28 -2.68
N VAL A 48 2.10 -4.89 -1.82
CA VAL A 48 2.05 -6.33 -1.58
C VAL A 48 1.87 -6.65 -0.10
N ALA A 49 1.22 -7.77 0.15
CA ALA A 49 1.29 -8.49 1.40
C ALA A 49 2.02 -9.83 1.19
N SER A 50 2.51 -10.44 2.26
CA SER A 50 3.30 -11.67 2.13
C SER A 50 2.99 -12.70 3.21
N VAL A 51 2.81 -13.94 2.79
CA VAL A 51 2.81 -15.09 3.68
C VAL A 51 4.15 -15.81 3.52
N PHE A 52 4.97 -15.76 4.55
CA PHE A 52 6.27 -16.40 4.60
C PHE A 52 6.17 -17.80 5.16
N ILE A 53 6.85 -18.74 4.52
CA ILE A 53 6.96 -20.13 4.96
C ILE A 53 8.45 -20.40 5.15
N ARG A 54 8.86 -20.66 6.38
CA ARG A 54 10.27 -20.83 6.78
C ARG A 54 10.39 -22.02 7.72
N ASN A 55 11.50 -22.74 7.64
CA ASN A 55 11.74 -23.87 8.55
C ASN A 55 11.76 -23.41 10.02
N GLU A 56 12.29 -22.21 10.27
CA GLU A 56 12.36 -21.59 11.57
C GLU A 56 11.81 -20.17 11.46
N VAL A 57 10.96 -19.78 12.41
CA VAL A 57 10.37 -18.45 12.56
C VAL A 57 10.51 -18.08 14.02
N GLU A 58 11.08 -16.90 14.30
CA GLU A 58 11.17 -16.38 15.67
C GLU A 58 9.77 -16.24 16.28
N ASP A 59 9.62 -16.57 17.57
CA ASP A 59 8.33 -16.61 18.24
C ASP A 59 7.55 -15.28 18.13
N GLN A 60 8.26 -14.14 18.12
CA GLN A 60 7.66 -12.81 17.98
C GLN A 60 7.00 -12.56 16.61
N TYR A 61 7.41 -13.29 15.57
CA TYR A 61 6.88 -13.16 14.21
C TYR A 61 6.02 -14.35 13.79
N LYS A 62 6.01 -15.42 14.58
CA LYS A 62 5.30 -16.66 14.27
C LYS A 62 3.80 -16.45 14.41
N SER A 63 3.09 -16.67 13.31
CA SER A 63 1.64 -16.55 13.26
C SER A 63 0.95 -17.73 13.93
N ILE A 64 -0.18 -17.46 14.57
CA ILE A 64 -0.96 -18.44 15.33
C ILE A 64 -2.10 -18.96 14.45
N VAL A 65 -2.31 -20.27 14.47
CA VAL A 65 -3.47 -20.94 13.88
C VAL A 65 -4.38 -21.37 15.03
N ASN A 66 -5.65 -20.99 14.97
CA ASN A 66 -6.64 -21.36 16.00
C ASN A 66 -7.07 -22.84 15.88
N GLU A 67 -7.90 -23.29 16.83
CA GLU A 67 -8.39 -24.67 16.89
C GLU A 67 -9.23 -25.04 15.66
N GLU A 68 -9.93 -24.07 15.08
CA GLU A 68 -10.70 -24.22 13.85
C GLU A 68 -9.82 -24.34 12.59
N GLY A 69 -8.51 -24.15 12.71
CA GLY A 69 -7.58 -24.23 11.61
C GLY A 69 -7.51 -22.98 10.74
N GLU A 70 -7.82 -21.83 11.31
CA GLU A 70 -7.75 -20.52 10.69
C GLU A 70 -6.66 -19.65 11.32
N SER A 71 -6.08 -18.77 10.51
CA SER A 71 -5.12 -17.76 10.96
C SER A 71 -5.41 -16.45 10.24
N SER A 72 -5.32 -15.34 10.96
CA SER A 72 -5.58 -14.02 10.41
C SER A 72 -4.38 -13.10 10.58
N PHE A 73 -4.12 -12.27 9.57
CA PHE A 73 -3.22 -11.14 9.68
C PHE A 73 -3.85 -9.90 9.08
N TYR A 74 -3.39 -8.73 9.54
CA TYR A 74 -4.09 -7.48 9.33
C TYR A 74 -3.20 -6.45 8.64
N GLY A 75 -3.80 -5.61 7.82
CA GLY A 75 -3.13 -4.51 7.16
C GLY A 75 -4.03 -3.29 6.96
N GLU A 76 -3.39 -2.14 6.83
CA GLU A 76 -4.03 -0.91 6.43
C GLU A 76 -3.27 -0.29 5.26
N CYS A 77 -3.97 -0.10 4.15
CA CYS A 77 -3.49 0.70 3.03
C CYS A 77 -3.82 2.16 3.25
N GLN A 78 -2.94 3.05 2.82
CA GLN A 78 -3.14 4.49 2.83
C GLN A 78 -2.69 5.02 1.49
N TRP A 79 -3.51 5.91 0.90
CA TRP A 79 -3.07 6.68 -0.24
C TRP A 79 -2.05 7.71 0.22
N LEU A 80 -0.84 7.56 -0.29
CA LEU A 80 0.14 8.62 -0.31
C LEU A 80 -0.06 9.43 -1.59
N PHE A 81 0.25 10.73 -1.57
CA PHE A 81 0.18 11.54 -2.77
C PHE A 81 1.42 12.39 -2.98
N ARG A 82 1.73 12.66 -4.25
CA ARG A 82 2.79 13.55 -4.69
C ARG A 82 2.36 14.22 -5.99
N THR A 83 3.17 15.14 -6.49
CA THR A 83 3.06 15.55 -7.90
C THR A 83 4.18 14.96 -8.75
N SER A 84 3.96 14.92 -10.06
CA SER A 84 4.90 14.39 -11.04
C SER A 84 5.08 15.36 -12.22
N GLY A 85 6.34 15.58 -12.62
CA GLY A 85 6.73 16.39 -13.75
C GLY A 85 6.46 17.90 -13.58
N LYS A 86 6.83 18.67 -14.62
CA LYS A 86 6.56 20.10 -14.73
C LYS A 86 5.09 20.49 -14.56
N PRO A 87 4.10 19.77 -15.14
CA PRO A 87 2.69 20.09 -14.92
C PRO A 87 2.21 19.80 -13.49
N ARG A 88 3.09 19.25 -12.63
CA ARG A 88 2.78 18.87 -11.25
C ARG A 88 1.48 18.06 -11.17
N ILE A 89 1.38 17.00 -11.96
CA ILE A 89 0.19 16.13 -11.95
C ILE A 89 0.16 15.36 -10.63
N LEU A 90 -0.93 15.44 -9.88
CA LEU A 90 -1.15 14.67 -8.67
C LEU A 90 -1.16 13.17 -9.00
N ARG A 91 -0.30 12.42 -8.32
CA ARG A 91 -0.22 10.97 -8.39
C ARG A 91 -0.37 10.40 -7.00
N LYS A 92 -1.08 9.29 -6.88
CA LYS A 92 -1.17 8.55 -5.62
C LYS A 92 -0.29 7.32 -5.65
N LEU A 93 0.22 6.97 -4.48
CA LEU A 93 0.92 5.72 -4.24
C LEU A 93 0.14 4.96 -3.16
N LEU A 94 -0.11 3.68 -3.39
CA LEU A 94 -0.73 2.83 -2.39
C LEU A 94 0.38 2.38 -1.43
N ASN A 95 0.21 2.68 -0.15
CA ASN A 95 1.12 2.20 0.87
C ASN A 95 0.36 1.35 1.87
N CYS A 96 0.60 0.06 1.89
CA CYS A 96 0.01 -0.89 2.81
C CYS A 96 1.01 -1.27 3.89
N LYS A 97 0.55 -1.24 5.13
CA LYS A 97 1.36 -1.56 6.31
C LYS A 97 0.62 -2.54 7.20
N THR A 98 1.37 -3.39 7.89
CA THR A 98 0.81 -4.23 8.94
C THR A 98 0.14 -3.36 10.00
N ILE A 99 -0.92 -3.86 10.61
CA ILE A 99 -1.54 -3.24 11.78
C ILE A 99 -1.57 -4.24 12.92
N ASP A 100 -1.42 -3.75 14.14
CA ASP A 100 -1.57 -4.59 15.33
C ASP A 100 -3.04 -4.71 15.77
N ALA A 101 -3.27 -5.40 16.88
CA ALA A 101 -4.61 -5.64 17.43
C ALA A 101 -5.32 -4.35 17.88
N GLN A 102 -4.56 -3.29 18.17
CA GLN A 102 -5.06 -1.97 18.54
C GLN A 102 -5.35 -1.11 17.30
N GLY A 103 -4.97 -1.58 16.11
CA GLY A 103 -5.11 -0.88 14.85
C GLY A 103 -3.96 0.10 14.56
N GLU A 104 -2.88 0.06 15.35
CA GLU A 104 -1.72 0.92 15.15
C GLU A 104 -0.92 0.44 13.93
N ARG A 105 -0.48 1.42 13.13
CA ARG A 105 0.16 1.17 11.85
C ARG A 105 1.65 0.90 12.02
N GLY A 106 2.08 -0.30 11.65
CA GLY A 106 3.49 -0.70 11.64
C GLY A 106 4.30 -0.13 10.47
N THR A 107 5.57 -0.51 10.41
CA THR A 107 6.53 -0.05 9.38
C THR A 107 6.70 -1.05 8.24
N SER A 108 6.44 -2.33 8.46
CA SER A 108 6.48 -3.39 7.45
C SER A 108 5.19 -3.46 6.63
N GLN A 109 5.28 -4.05 5.44
CA GLN A 109 4.10 -4.50 4.69
C GLN A 109 3.30 -5.51 5.52
N PRO A 110 2.00 -5.70 5.25
CA PRO A 110 1.21 -6.74 5.91
C PRO A 110 1.84 -8.11 5.64
N PHE A 111 2.06 -8.89 6.70
CA PHE A 111 2.65 -10.21 6.54
C PHE A 111 2.16 -11.19 7.60
N ALA A 112 2.32 -12.47 7.30
CA ALA A 112 2.22 -13.57 8.24
C ALA A 112 3.40 -14.52 8.00
N ALA A 113 3.83 -15.23 9.04
CA ALA A 113 4.95 -16.17 8.94
C ALA A 113 4.63 -17.48 9.65
N TYR A 114 4.85 -18.59 8.95
CA TYR A 114 4.52 -19.93 9.41
C TYR A 114 5.66 -20.90 9.17
N THR A 115 5.68 -21.98 9.95
CA THR A 115 6.46 -23.17 9.64
C THR A 115 5.68 -24.10 8.69
N PRO A 116 6.36 -24.91 7.86
CA PRO A 116 5.75 -25.83 6.89
C PRO A 116 4.60 -26.72 7.41
N ASP A 117 4.65 -27.08 8.68
CA ASP A 117 3.71 -27.95 9.38
C ASP A 117 2.45 -27.23 9.86
N GLN A 118 2.46 -25.90 9.97
CA GLN A 118 1.31 -25.12 10.45
C GLN A 118 0.20 -24.94 9.41
N LEU A 119 0.50 -25.05 8.11
CA LEU A 119 -0.42 -24.67 7.02
C LEU A 119 -1.22 -25.80 6.34
N PRO A 120 -0.82 -27.09 6.35
CA PRO A 120 -1.59 -28.13 5.65
C PRO A 120 -3.04 -28.21 6.13
N GLY A 121 -3.99 -28.04 5.20
CA GLY A 121 -5.42 -28.07 5.49
C GLY A 121 -5.93 -26.87 6.30
N LYS A 122 -5.15 -25.80 6.42
CA LYS A 122 -5.50 -24.59 7.16
C LYS A 122 -5.83 -23.43 6.23
N THR A 123 -6.58 -22.46 6.76
CA THR A 123 -6.99 -21.26 6.04
C THR A 123 -6.28 -20.04 6.61
N VAL A 124 -5.62 -19.26 5.75
CA VAL A 124 -5.02 -17.97 6.12
C VAL A 124 -5.88 -16.84 5.56
N LYS A 125 -6.35 -15.95 6.42
CA LYS A 125 -7.20 -14.80 6.10
C LYS A 125 -6.41 -13.50 6.20
N MET A 126 -6.39 -12.74 5.12
CA MET A 126 -5.88 -11.37 5.14
C MET A 126 -7.03 -10.39 5.35
N HIS A 127 -6.95 -9.60 6.41
CA HIS A 127 -7.86 -8.49 6.65
C HIS A 127 -7.17 -7.19 6.25
N ILE A 128 -7.75 -6.46 5.30
CA ILE A 128 -7.17 -5.21 4.82
C ILE A 128 -8.22 -4.10 4.78
N LYS A 129 -7.84 -2.92 5.27
CA LYS A 129 -8.67 -1.70 5.22
C LYS A 129 -7.93 -0.58 4.50
N LEU A 130 -8.67 0.40 4.00
CA LEU A 130 -8.13 1.64 3.45
C LEU A 130 -8.31 2.76 4.47
N ALA A 131 -7.25 3.51 4.75
CA ALA A 131 -7.27 4.66 5.65
C ALA A 131 -8.10 5.80 5.04
N ASP A 132 -8.90 6.47 5.87
CA ASP A 132 -9.75 7.59 5.46
C ASP A 132 -8.94 8.83 5.05
N GLU A 133 -7.80 9.06 5.73
CA GLU A 133 -6.93 10.19 5.45
C GLU A 133 -5.78 9.83 4.53
N GLU A 134 -5.54 10.68 3.54
CA GLU A 134 -4.36 10.60 2.67
C GLU A 134 -3.23 11.50 3.16
N LYS A 135 -1.98 11.11 2.84
CA LYS A 135 -0.78 11.84 3.29
C LYS A 135 0.19 12.15 2.15
N PRO A 136 1.00 13.22 2.28
CA PRO A 136 2.13 13.41 1.39
C PRO A 136 3.06 12.19 1.37
N GLY A 137 3.46 11.74 0.18
CA GLY A 137 4.41 10.64 0.03
C GLY A 137 5.84 11.00 0.46
N TRP A 138 6.14 12.29 0.59
CA TRP A 138 7.39 12.81 1.09
C TRP A 138 7.14 13.89 2.14
N GLY A 139 7.88 13.83 3.24
CA GLY A 139 7.89 14.89 4.25
C GLY A 139 8.33 16.23 3.66
N ASP A 140 7.88 17.33 4.26
CA ASP A 140 8.27 18.70 3.89
C ASP A 140 8.04 19.08 2.41
N THR A 141 7.08 18.45 1.71
CA THR A 141 6.71 18.84 0.34
C THR A 141 5.33 19.48 0.24
N TRP A 142 4.52 19.36 1.29
CA TRP A 142 3.19 19.92 1.41
C TRP A 142 2.96 20.47 2.81
N VAL A 143 2.13 21.50 2.92
CA VAL A 143 1.72 22.09 4.19
C VAL A 143 0.26 21.75 4.46
N LYS A 144 -0.02 21.17 5.62
CA LYS A 144 -1.39 20.93 6.09
C LYS A 144 -2.05 22.28 6.41
N VAL A 145 -3.25 22.47 5.90
CA VAL A 145 -4.14 23.62 6.16
C VAL A 145 -5.53 23.09 6.55
N PRO A 146 -6.44 23.92 7.09
CA PRO A 146 -7.75 23.43 7.57
C PRO A 146 -8.54 22.59 6.54
N ASN A 147 -8.45 22.95 5.25
CA ASN A 147 -9.21 22.29 4.18
C ASN A 147 -8.37 21.34 3.31
N GLY A 148 -7.20 20.88 3.80
CA GLY A 148 -6.38 19.91 3.08
C GLY A 148 -4.88 20.25 3.10
N TRP A 149 -4.26 20.19 1.92
CA TRP A 149 -2.82 20.29 1.73
C TRP A 149 -2.50 21.25 0.60
N LYS A 150 -1.57 22.18 0.86
CA LYS A 150 -1.03 23.08 -0.17
C LYS A 150 0.36 22.62 -0.58
N ARG A 151 0.60 22.60 -1.89
CA ARG A 151 1.89 22.16 -2.44
C ARG A 151 2.93 23.27 -2.31
N CYS A 152 4.08 22.98 -1.72
CA CYS A 152 5.16 23.96 -1.62
C CYS A 152 5.70 24.35 -3.00
N MET A 153 6.09 25.62 -3.15
CA MET A 153 6.69 26.11 -4.40
C MET A 153 8.05 25.45 -4.67
N GLY A 154 8.85 25.21 -3.64
CA GLY A 154 10.24 24.75 -3.78
C GLY A 154 11.07 25.78 -4.56
N LYS A 155 11.96 25.30 -5.43
CA LYS A 155 12.73 26.20 -6.34
C LYS A 155 11.96 26.57 -7.63
N GLY A 156 10.65 26.33 -7.69
CA GLY A 156 9.81 26.56 -8.86
C GLY A 156 9.36 25.26 -9.56
N TYR A 157 8.63 25.36 -10.68
CA TYR A 157 8.01 24.21 -11.35
C TYR A 157 9.00 23.17 -11.91
N GLU A 158 10.26 23.54 -12.12
CA GLU A 158 11.33 22.61 -12.53
C GLU A 158 11.80 21.71 -11.38
N ASP A 159 11.60 22.14 -10.12
CA ASP A 159 11.87 21.32 -8.94
C ASP A 159 10.70 20.34 -8.72
N GLN A 160 10.92 19.07 -9.10
CA GLN A 160 9.90 18.03 -8.99
C GLN A 160 9.58 17.66 -7.54
N ARG A 161 10.56 17.75 -6.63
CA ARG A 161 10.35 17.43 -5.21
C ARG A 161 9.69 18.60 -4.52
N ALA A 162 10.11 19.82 -4.84
CA ALA A 162 9.57 21.07 -4.32
C ALA A 162 9.42 21.06 -2.80
N TYR A 163 10.49 20.69 -2.10
CA TYR A 163 10.53 20.77 -0.63
C TYR A 163 10.31 22.21 -0.17
N CYS A 164 9.59 22.38 0.92
CA CYS A 164 9.32 23.70 1.51
C CYS A 164 10.61 24.31 2.04
N ASN A 165 11.52 23.52 2.64
CA ASN A 165 12.82 23.97 3.16
C ASN A 165 12.70 25.24 4.04
N GLY A 166 11.67 25.29 4.90
CA GLY A 166 11.38 26.44 5.76
C GLY A 166 10.50 27.54 5.14
N ASN A 167 10.22 27.50 3.83
CA ASN A 167 9.24 28.38 3.19
C ASN A 167 7.85 27.73 3.19
N TYR A 168 7.02 28.10 4.18
CA TYR A 168 5.65 27.62 4.34
C TYR A 168 4.59 28.65 3.94
N LYS A 169 4.95 29.62 3.08
CA LYS A 169 4.06 30.71 2.65
C LYS A 169 3.82 30.70 1.14
N ASP A 170 4.82 30.30 0.36
CA ASP A 170 4.72 30.25 -1.09
C ASP A 170 4.31 28.85 -1.58
N PHE A 171 3.17 28.79 -2.27
CA PHE A 171 2.57 27.56 -2.75
C PHE A 171 2.42 27.58 -4.27
N SER A 172 2.51 26.40 -4.89
CA SER A 172 2.23 26.23 -6.32
C SER A 172 0.80 25.72 -6.55
N THR A 173 0.34 25.83 -7.79
CA THR A 173 -0.76 25.01 -8.28
C THR A 173 -0.26 23.61 -8.65
N PHE A 174 -1.20 22.69 -8.85
CA PHE A 174 -0.95 21.35 -9.36
C PHE A 174 -2.17 20.89 -10.16
N GLN A 175 -1.97 19.90 -11.03
CA GLN A 175 -3.02 19.37 -11.88
C GLN A 175 -3.57 18.06 -11.29
N MET A 176 -4.88 17.93 -11.17
CA MET A 176 -5.53 16.66 -10.83
C MET A 176 -5.42 15.65 -11.98
N PRO A 177 -5.59 14.34 -11.72
CA PRO A 177 -5.55 13.33 -12.78
C PRO A 177 -6.55 13.59 -13.92
N ASP A 178 -7.67 14.25 -13.62
CA ASP A 178 -8.71 14.64 -14.59
C ASP A 178 -8.42 15.94 -15.35
N GLY A 179 -7.30 16.61 -15.08
CA GLY A 179 -6.88 17.83 -15.78
C GLY A 179 -7.20 19.14 -15.05
N ARG A 180 -8.00 19.13 -13.98
CA ARG A 180 -8.33 20.34 -13.22
C ARG A 180 -7.09 20.93 -12.56
N GLN A 181 -6.96 22.26 -12.59
CA GLN A 181 -5.90 22.97 -11.89
C GLN A 181 -6.38 23.33 -10.48
N CYS A 182 -5.58 23.02 -9.48
CA CYS A 182 -5.96 23.13 -8.07
C CYS A 182 -4.84 23.79 -7.26
N THR A 183 -5.21 24.46 -6.18
CA THR A 183 -4.25 25.01 -5.19
C THR A 183 -4.25 24.24 -3.87
N ILE A 184 -5.26 23.39 -3.64
CA ILE A 184 -5.45 22.63 -2.41
C ILE A 184 -5.95 21.20 -2.69
N TYR A 185 -5.42 20.22 -1.97
CA TYR A 185 -5.82 18.81 -2.06
C TYR A 185 -6.34 18.27 -0.72
N PRO A 186 -7.44 17.50 -0.66
CA PRO A 186 -8.34 17.12 -1.77
C PRO A 186 -9.41 18.16 -2.12
N GLY A 187 -9.53 19.25 -1.35
CA GLY A 187 -10.61 20.24 -1.46
C GLY A 187 -10.55 21.18 -2.68
N CYS A 188 -10.17 20.69 -3.85
CA CYS A 188 -10.13 21.48 -5.09
C CYS A 188 -11.55 21.86 -5.52
N THR A 189 -11.85 23.16 -5.47
CA THR A 189 -13.18 23.74 -5.78
C THR A 189 -13.12 24.79 -6.89
N GLU A 190 -11.93 25.06 -7.42
CA GLU A 190 -11.69 26.03 -8.50
C GLU A 190 -12.29 25.63 -9.86
#